data_AF-A0A9X8YN31-F1
#
_entry.id   AF-A0A9X8YN31-F1
#
_cell.length_a   1.000
_cell.length_b   1.000
_cell.length_c   1.000
_cell.angle_alpha   90.00
_cell.angle_beta   90.00
_cell.angle_gamma   90.00
#
_symmetry.space_group_name_H-M   'P 1'
#
loop_
_entity.id
_entity.type
_entity.pdbx_description
1 polymer ?
#
loop_
_entity_poly.entity_id
_entity_poly.type
_entity_poly.pdbx_seq_one_letter_code
_entity_poly.pdbx_strand_id
1 'polypeptide(L)'
;AHKLIEECMIMANVAAARFVEKRNEPALYRVHDRPSDDHISALRSVLSELGLTLGGGNKPQPKDYAVLMDEVSERPDHEMLQTMLLRSMKQAIYDPENRGHFGLALASYGHFTSPIRRYPDLALHRAIKYQLAKEHGEQKERWTPTGGWHSEFEEMLQLGEHCSMTERRADEATRNVADWLKCDFMQDHVGEVFSGIISSV
;
A
#
# COMPACT_ATOMS: atom_id res chain seq x y z
N ALA A 1 -19.54 -4.37 9.04
CA ALA A 1 -19.81 -3.80 7.70
C ALA A 1 -18.51 -3.39 6.99
N HIS A 2 -17.66 -2.52 7.57
CA HIS A 2 -16.42 -2.04 6.91
C HIS A 2 -15.48 -3.15 6.42
N LYS A 3 -15.13 -4.14 7.27
CA LYS A 3 -14.24 -5.26 6.90
C LYS A 3 -14.77 -6.11 5.74
N LEU A 4 -16.09 -6.35 5.68
CA LEU A 4 -16.69 -7.12 4.59
C LEU A 4 -16.49 -6.43 3.24
N ILE A 5 -16.74 -5.11 3.19
CA ILE A 5 -16.56 -4.33 1.97
C ILE A 5 -15.08 -4.32 1.58
N GLU A 6 -14.18 -4.09 2.53
CA GLU A 6 -12.73 -4.11 2.31
C GLU A 6 -12.26 -5.42 1.67
N GLU A 7 -12.63 -6.59 2.24
CA GLU A 7 -12.26 -7.89 1.69
C GLU A 7 -12.83 -8.13 0.27
N CYS A 8 -14.09 -7.73 0.03
CA CYS A 8 -14.66 -7.79 -1.32
C CYS A 8 -13.88 -6.92 -2.31
N MET A 9 -13.45 -5.73 -1.89
CA MET A 9 -12.66 -4.84 -2.75
C MET A 9 -11.26 -5.40 -3.00
N ILE A 10 -10.62 -6.00 -1.99
CA ILE A 10 -9.30 -6.66 -2.13
C ILE A 10 -9.40 -7.80 -3.14
N MET A 11 -10.43 -8.64 -3.08
CA MET A 11 -10.63 -9.70 -4.06
C MET A 11 -10.75 -9.16 -5.50
N ALA A 12 -11.51 -8.07 -5.69
CA ALA A 12 -11.64 -7.45 -7.01
C ALA A 12 -10.31 -6.83 -7.50
N ASN A 13 -9.56 -6.18 -6.61
CA ASN A 13 -8.23 -5.63 -6.89
C ASN A 13 -7.22 -6.73 -7.31
N VAL A 14 -7.22 -7.88 -6.62
CA VAL A 14 -6.39 -9.04 -6.97
C VAL A 14 -6.80 -9.62 -8.33
N ALA A 15 -8.10 -9.76 -8.57
CA ALA A 15 -8.62 -10.28 -9.84
C ALA A 15 -8.21 -9.38 -11.02
N ALA A 16 -8.34 -8.06 -10.88
CA ALA A 16 -7.94 -7.09 -11.88
C ALA A 16 -6.42 -7.12 -12.15
N ALA A 17 -5.60 -7.15 -11.10
CA ALA A 17 -4.14 -7.25 -11.23
C ALA A 17 -3.71 -8.52 -11.97
N ARG A 18 -4.25 -9.68 -11.58
CA ARG A 18 -3.98 -10.96 -12.26
C ARG A 18 -4.47 -10.96 -13.71
N PHE A 19 -5.57 -10.26 -14.00
CA PHE A 19 -6.14 -10.19 -15.35
C PHE A 19 -5.19 -9.48 -16.32
N VAL A 20 -4.62 -8.34 -15.93
CA VAL A 20 -3.66 -7.59 -16.76
C VAL A 20 -2.29 -8.27 -16.80
N GLU A 21 -1.84 -8.84 -15.68
CA GLU A 21 -0.59 -9.59 -15.57
C GLU A 21 -0.56 -10.79 -16.52
N LYS A 22 -1.62 -11.62 -16.51
CA LYS A 22 -1.73 -12.79 -17.41
C LYS A 22 -1.66 -12.42 -18.89
N ARG A 23 -2.03 -11.19 -19.25
CA ARG A 23 -2.07 -10.69 -20.64
C ARG A 23 -0.84 -9.85 -21.00
N ASN A 24 0.11 -9.69 -20.08
CA ASN A 24 1.26 -8.79 -20.23
C ASN A 24 0.82 -7.38 -20.68
N GLU A 25 -0.31 -6.90 -20.18
CA GLU A 25 -0.78 -5.54 -20.45
C GLU A 25 -0.08 -4.57 -19.51
N PRO A 26 0.55 -3.49 -20.01
CA PRO A 26 1.11 -2.46 -19.15
C PRO A 26 0.03 -1.84 -18.27
N ALA A 27 0.21 -1.95 -16.95
CA ALA A 27 -0.72 -1.44 -15.97
C ALA A 27 0.01 -1.14 -14.65
N LEU A 28 -0.56 -0.25 -13.85
CA LEU A 28 -0.02 0.08 -12.53
C LEU A 28 -0.45 -0.97 -11.49
N TYR A 29 0.53 -1.62 -10.89
CA TYR A 29 0.35 -2.42 -9.68
C TYR A 29 0.47 -1.52 -8.46
N ARG A 30 -0.21 -1.91 -7.37
CA ARG A 30 0.00 -1.33 -6.06
C ARG A 30 1.02 -2.20 -5.36
N VAL A 31 2.27 -1.77 -5.40
CA VAL A 31 3.42 -2.52 -4.90
C VAL A 31 3.74 -2.08 -3.48
N HIS A 32 4.06 -3.03 -2.63
CA HIS A 32 4.60 -2.77 -1.31
C HIS A 32 5.82 -3.67 -1.12
N ASP A 33 7.00 -3.09 -1.29
CA ASP A 33 8.25 -3.82 -1.21
C ASP A 33 8.52 -4.37 0.19
N ARG A 34 9.47 -5.32 0.25
CA ARG A 34 9.97 -5.84 1.52
C ARG A 34 10.74 -4.74 2.30
N PRO A 35 10.72 -4.80 3.64
CA PRO A 35 11.64 -4.02 4.47
C PRO A 35 13.09 -4.14 3.98
N SER A 36 13.88 -3.07 4.10
CA SER A 36 15.31 -3.13 3.79
C SER A 36 16.09 -3.91 4.85
N ASP A 37 17.26 -4.41 4.49
CA ASP A 37 18.13 -5.15 5.41
C ASP A 37 18.50 -4.30 6.64
N ASP A 38 18.69 -2.99 6.46
CA ASP A 38 18.94 -2.04 7.55
C ASP A 38 17.74 -1.93 8.51
N HIS A 39 16.52 -1.82 7.97
CA HIS A 39 15.30 -1.76 8.77
C HIS A 39 15.05 -3.08 9.53
N ILE A 40 15.32 -4.23 8.90
CA ILE A 40 15.21 -5.54 9.55
C ILE A 40 16.26 -5.68 10.66
N SER A 41 17.50 -5.24 10.41
CA SER A 41 18.58 -5.31 11.38
C SER A 41 18.30 -4.44 12.60
N ALA A 42 17.83 -3.20 12.38
CA ALA A 42 17.43 -2.30 13.46
C ALA A 42 16.27 -2.88 14.29
N LEU A 43 15.25 -3.44 13.63
CA LEU A 43 14.13 -4.10 14.30
C LEU A 43 14.61 -5.29 15.14
N ARG A 44 15.51 -6.12 14.61
CA ARG A 44 16.07 -7.28 15.32
C ARG A 44 16.87 -6.90 16.56
N SER A 45 17.64 -5.82 16.50
CA SER A 45 18.36 -5.32 17.67
C SER A 45 17.42 -5.01 18.83
N VAL A 46 16.33 -4.28 18.55
CA VAL A 46 15.34 -3.95 19.58
C VAL A 46 14.63 -5.20 20.10
N LEU A 47 14.20 -6.10 19.21
CA LEU A 47 13.56 -7.35 19.62
C LEU A 47 14.48 -8.18 20.51
N SER A 48 15.77 -8.27 20.17
CA SER A 48 16.76 -9.03 20.95
C SER A 48 16.96 -8.47 22.35
N GLU A 49 16.92 -7.14 22.53
CA GLU A 49 17.01 -6.51 23.86
C GLU A 49 15.81 -6.87 24.75
N LEU A 50 14.65 -7.14 24.13
CA LEU A 50 13.41 -7.55 24.80
C LEU A 50 13.25 -9.07 24.91
N GLY A 51 14.26 -9.85 24.47
CA GLY A 51 14.22 -11.30 24.46
C GLY A 51 13.30 -11.91 23.39
N LEU A 52 12.93 -11.13 22.37
CA LEU A 52 12.07 -11.53 21.25
C LEU A 52 12.92 -11.79 20.00
N THR A 53 12.40 -12.61 19.08
CA THR A 53 13.09 -12.89 17.81
C THR A 53 12.13 -12.81 16.62
N LEU A 54 12.60 -12.19 15.53
CA LEU A 54 11.90 -12.23 14.24
C LEU A 54 12.37 -13.44 13.43
N GLY A 55 11.45 -14.36 13.16
CA GLY A 55 11.66 -15.55 12.35
C GLY A 55 12.01 -15.28 10.87
N GLY A 56 11.95 -16.30 10.02
CA GLY A 56 12.11 -16.15 8.57
C GLY A 56 13.55 -15.91 8.06
N GLY A 57 14.57 -16.09 8.91
CA GLY A 57 15.99 -15.99 8.51
C GLY A 57 16.36 -14.61 7.96
N ASN A 58 17.28 -14.51 7.00
CA ASN A 58 17.73 -13.20 6.50
C ASN A 58 16.65 -12.42 5.76
N LYS A 59 15.59 -13.07 5.27
CA LYS A 59 14.51 -12.46 4.47
C LYS A 59 13.15 -12.86 5.02
N PRO A 60 12.73 -12.30 6.17
CA PRO A 60 11.44 -12.59 6.77
C PRO A 60 10.29 -12.29 5.81
N GLN A 61 9.29 -13.16 5.83
CA GLN A 61 8.06 -13.05 5.06
C GLN A 61 6.95 -12.40 5.90
N PRO A 62 5.85 -11.92 5.29
CA PRO A 62 4.74 -11.30 6.03
C PRO A 62 4.19 -12.20 7.15
N LYS A 63 4.20 -13.52 6.95
CA LYS A 63 3.78 -14.49 7.95
C LYS A 63 4.66 -14.46 9.21
N ASP A 64 5.98 -14.25 9.06
CA ASP A 64 6.90 -14.17 10.20
C ASP A 64 6.61 -12.93 11.07
N TYR A 65 6.24 -11.82 10.42
CA TYR A 65 5.80 -10.60 11.12
C TYR A 65 4.47 -10.83 11.85
N ALA A 66 3.51 -11.52 11.20
CA ALA A 66 2.21 -11.82 11.80
C ALA A 66 2.35 -12.72 13.03
N VAL A 67 3.18 -13.76 12.97
CA VAL A 67 3.46 -14.65 14.11
C VAL A 67 4.04 -13.88 15.29
N LEU A 68 5.02 -13.00 15.04
CA LEU A 68 5.58 -12.15 16.10
C LEU A 68 4.50 -11.23 16.69
N MET A 69 3.64 -10.65 15.85
CA MET A 69 2.57 -9.76 16.28
C MET A 69 1.56 -10.48 17.19
N ASP A 70 1.24 -11.74 16.88
CA ASP A 70 0.38 -12.57 17.72
C ASP A 70 1.06 -12.93 19.05
N GLU A 71 2.36 -13.23 19.04
CA GLU A 71 3.15 -13.54 20.24
C GLU A 71 3.22 -12.35 21.20
N VAL A 72 3.30 -11.12 20.69
CA VAL A 72 3.42 -9.91 21.50
C VAL A 72 2.08 -9.26 21.85
N SER A 73 0.96 -9.88 21.49
CA SER A 73 -0.40 -9.30 21.64
C SER A 73 -0.79 -8.94 23.07
N GLU A 74 -0.41 -9.78 24.04
CA GLU A 74 -0.76 -9.62 25.46
C GLU A 74 0.32 -8.87 26.27
N ARG A 75 1.38 -8.38 25.62
CA ARG A 75 2.49 -7.72 26.32
C ARG A 75 2.17 -6.25 26.63
N PRO A 76 2.67 -5.70 27.76
CA PRO A 76 2.50 -4.28 28.08
C PRO A 76 3.12 -3.32 27.03
N ASP A 77 4.14 -3.78 26.31
CA ASP A 77 4.87 -3.02 25.27
C ASP A 77 4.36 -3.29 23.85
N HIS A 78 3.19 -3.92 23.71
CA HIS A 78 2.58 -4.29 22.43
C HIS A 78 2.51 -3.12 21.43
N GLU A 79 1.97 -1.97 21.84
CA GLU A 79 1.78 -0.81 20.96
C GLU A 79 3.12 -0.26 20.43
N MET A 80 4.17 -0.29 21.27
CA MET A 80 5.52 0.11 20.87
C MET A 80 6.06 -0.84 19.81
N LEU A 81 5.97 -2.16 20.07
CA LEU A 81 6.43 -3.21 19.16
C LEU A 81 5.68 -3.17 17.82
N GLN A 82 4.36 -2.99 17.85
CA GLN A 82 3.55 -2.81 16.65
C GLN A 82 4.00 -1.60 15.84
N THR A 83 4.22 -0.46 16.51
CA THR A 83 4.68 0.77 15.85
C THR A 83 6.05 0.58 15.20
N MET A 84 6.97 -0.11 15.87
CA MET A 84 8.29 -0.43 15.33
C MET A 84 8.21 -1.36 14.12
N LEU A 85 7.36 -2.40 14.18
CA LEU A 85 7.13 -3.30 13.05
C LEU A 85 6.59 -2.53 11.84
N LEU A 86 5.58 -1.70 12.03
CA LEU A 86 4.99 -0.88 10.96
C LEU A 86 6.01 0.12 10.38
N ARG A 87 6.83 0.75 11.23
CA ARG A 87 7.89 1.68 10.78
C ARG A 87 9.04 1.01 10.04
N SER A 88 9.24 -0.30 10.22
CA SER A 88 10.22 -1.06 9.43
C SER A 88 9.76 -1.33 8.00
N MET A 89 8.45 -1.19 7.72
CA MET A 89 7.87 -1.45 6.42
C MET A 89 8.08 -0.29 5.46
N LYS A 90 8.22 -0.62 4.16
CA LYS A 90 8.30 0.39 3.10
C LYS A 90 6.93 0.96 2.80
N GLN A 91 6.91 2.20 2.31
CA GLN A 91 5.69 2.79 1.77
C GLN A 91 5.27 2.08 0.48
N ALA A 92 3.97 1.83 0.32
CA ALA A 92 3.43 1.31 -0.93
C ALA A 92 3.39 2.38 -2.03
N ILE A 93 3.62 1.98 -3.28
CA ILE A 93 3.69 2.85 -4.45
C ILE A 93 2.94 2.26 -5.64
N TYR A 94 2.71 3.08 -6.66
CA TYR A 94 2.24 2.64 -7.98
C TYR A 94 3.42 2.42 -8.91
N ASP A 95 3.49 1.23 -9.51
CA ASP A 95 4.62 0.82 -10.35
C ASP A 95 4.14 -0.15 -11.44
N PRO A 96 4.61 -0.04 -12.69
CA PRO A 96 4.28 -1.01 -13.74
C PRO A 96 4.94 -2.39 -13.53
N GLU A 97 6.00 -2.49 -12.73
CA GLU A 97 6.61 -3.76 -12.36
C GLU A 97 5.94 -4.36 -11.12
N ASN A 98 5.34 -5.54 -11.25
CA ASN A 98 4.74 -6.24 -10.12
C ASN A 98 5.81 -6.90 -9.24
N ARG A 99 6.11 -6.29 -8.08
CA ARG A 99 6.96 -6.87 -7.03
C ARG A 99 6.18 -7.44 -5.84
N GLY A 100 4.85 -7.53 -5.98
CA GLY A 100 3.93 -7.97 -4.94
C GLY A 100 3.65 -6.91 -3.87
N HIS A 101 2.83 -7.29 -2.90
CA HIS A 101 2.40 -6.41 -1.81
C HIS A 101 2.67 -7.07 -0.45
N PHE A 102 3.82 -6.77 0.15
CA PHE A 102 4.29 -7.38 1.40
C PHE A 102 3.30 -7.22 2.55
N GLY A 103 2.79 -6.00 2.80
CA GLY A 103 1.84 -5.76 3.90
C GLY A 103 0.50 -6.50 3.79
N LEU A 104 0.13 -6.98 2.60
CA LEU A 104 -1.10 -7.76 2.36
C LEU A 104 -0.79 -9.24 2.11
N ALA A 105 0.48 -9.64 2.07
CA ALA A 105 0.92 -10.97 1.68
C ALA A 105 0.37 -11.45 0.30
N LEU A 106 0.24 -10.53 -0.66
CA LEU A 106 -0.29 -10.82 -2.00
C LEU A 106 0.80 -10.76 -3.07
N ALA A 107 0.79 -11.72 -4.00
CA ALA A 107 1.73 -11.78 -5.12
C ALA A 107 1.43 -10.74 -6.22
N SER A 108 0.15 -10.44 -6.44
CA SER A 108 -0.29 -9.45 -7.44
C SER A 108 -1.44 -8.65 -6.86
N TYR A 109 -1.30 -7.33 -6.85
CA TYR A 109 -2.30 -6.41 -6.31
C TYR A 109 -2.28 -5.09 -7.09
N GLY A 110 -3.46 -4.57 -7.41
CA GLY A 110 -3.62 -3.33 -8.17
C GLY A 110 -4.95 -2.68 -7.79
N HIS A 111 -4.95 -1.36 -7.58
CA HIS A 111 -6.17 -0.66 -7.21
C HIS A 111 -7.13 -0.57 -8.40
N PHE A 112 -8.34 -1.11 -8.24
CA PHE A 112 -9.37 -1.17 -9.28
C PHE A 112 -10.71 -0.55 -8.85
N THR A 113 -11.00 -0.56 -7.55
CA THR A 113 -12.33 -0.36 -6.98
C THR A 113 -12.71 1.10 -6.71
N SER A 114 -11.89 2.08 -7.09
CA SER A 114 -12.16 3.51 -6.83
C SER A 114 -11.72 4.46 -7.96
N PRO A 115 -12.12 4.24 -9.22
CA PRO A 115 -11.73 5.08 -10.36
C PRO A 115 -12.19 6.54 -10.28
N ILE A 116 -13.20 6.84 -9.45
CA ILE A 116 -13.70 8.21 -9.25
C ILE A 116 -12.70 9.08 -8.49
N ARG A 117 -11.87 8.49 -7.62
CA ARG A 117 -11.00 9.23 -6.67
C ARG A 117 -9.53 8.84 -6.77
N ARG A 118 -9.16 7.89 -7.64
CA ARG A 118 -7.79 7.45 -7.88
C ARG A 118 -7.57 7.23 -9.36
N TYR A 119 -6.58 7.92 -9.91
CA TYR A 119 -6.27 7.83 -11.34
C TYR A 119 -5.72 6.44 -11.77
N PRO A 120 -4.93 5.72 -10.95
CA PRO A 120 -4.48 4.37 -11.30
C PRO A 120 -5.63 3.38 -11.54
N ASP A 121 -6.70 3.46 -10.73
CA ASP A 121 -7.90 2.65 -10.94
C ASP A 121 -8.55 2.97 -12.30
N LEU A 122 -8.62 4.24 -12.69
CA LEU A 122 -9.14 4.64 -14.01
C LEU A 122 -8.29 4.08 -15.15
N ALA A 123 -6.96 4.14 -15.04
CA ALA A 123 -6.05 3.55 -16.02
C ALA A 123 -6.24 2.02 -16.12
N LEU A 124 -6.42 1.35 -14.98
CA LEU A 124 -6.66 -0.10 -14.93
C LEU A 124 -8.00 -0.48 -15.56
N HIS A 125 -9.06 0.31 -15.35
CA HIS A 125 -10.35 0.13 -16.05
C HIS A 125 -10.19 0.24 -17.57
N ARG A 126 -9.38 1.18 -18.05
CA ARG A 126 -9.09 1.35 -19.48
C ARG A 126 -8.34 0.15 -20.07
N ALA A 127 -7.31 -0.32 -19.37
CA ALA A 127 -6.53 -1.50 -19.77
C ALA A 127 -7.40 -2.77 -19.84
N ILE A 128 -8.26 -2.99 -18.84
CA ILE A 128 -9.18 -4.14 -18.82
C ILE A 128 -10.17 -4.09 -19.99
N LYS A 129 -10.79 -2.93 -20.23
CA LYS A 129 -11.71 -2.75 -21.36
C LYS A 129 -11.04 -3.00 -22.71
N TYR A 130 -9.81 -2.51 -22.88
CA TYR A 130 -9.01 -2.75 -24.08
C TYR A 130 -8.76 -4.25 -24.29
N GLN A 131 -8.32 -4.93 -23.23
CA GLN A 131 -8.02 -6.36 -23.30
C GLN A 131 -9.25 -7.23 -23.56
N LEU A 132 -10.42 -6.89 -22.99
CA LEU A 132 -11.67 -7.59 -23.29
C LEU A 132 -12.07 -7.44 -24.76
N ALA A 133 -11.93 -6.26 -25.34
CA ALA A 133 -12.25 -6.08 -26.76
C ALA A 133 -11.23 -6.77 -27.68
N LYS A 134 -9.95 -6.84 -27.26
CA LYS A 134 -8.90 -7.57 -27.97
C LYS A 134 -9.19 -9.06 -28.04
N GLU A 135 -9.74 -9.65 -26.99
CA GLU A 135 -10.16 -11.06 -26.97
C GLU A 135 -11.26 -11.38 -27.97
N HIS A 136 -12.16 -10.43 -28.24
CA HIS A 136 -13.23 -10.61 -29.23
C HIS A 136 -12.77 -10.32 -30.67
N GLY A 137 -11.48 -10.03 -30.88
CA GLY A 137 -10.92 -9.71 -32.20
C GLY A 137 -11.33 -8.33 -32.74
N GLU A 138 -11.90 -7.47 -31.89
CA GLU A 138 -12.46 -6.17 -32.27
C GLU A 138 -11.41 -5.04 -32.27
N GLN A 139 -10.18 -5.32 -31.82
CA GLN A 139 -9.17 -4.30 -31.58
C GLN A 139 -8.10 -4.25 -32.67
N LYS A 140 -8.09 -3.13 -33.41
CA LYS A 140 -7.01 -2.74 -34.33
C LYS A 140 -6.26 -1.49 -33.88
N GLU A 141 -6.87 -0.69 -33.01
CA GLU A 141 -6.34 0.58 -32.54
C GLU A 141 -6.06 0.54 -31.03
N ARG A 142 -5.38 1.57 -30.50
CA ARG A 142 -5.04 1.66 -29.06
C ARG A 142 -6.23 2.04 -28.17
N TRP A 143 -7.45 2.13 -28.69
CA TRP A 143 -8.64 2.57 -27.95
C TRP A 143 -9.88 1.74 -28.28
N THR A 144 -10.86 1.73 -27.37
CA THR A 144 -12.16 1.07 -27.60
C THR A 144 -13.32 2.08 -27.53
N PRO A 145 -14.44 1.86 -28.26
CA PRO A 145 -15.62 2.74 -28.21
C PRO A 145 -16.21 2.95 -26.81
N THR A 146 -15.96 2.00 -25.90
CA THR A 146 -16.44 2.05 -24.51
C THR A 146 -15.41 2.67 -23.53
N GLY A 147 -14.35 3.27 -24.07
CA GLY A 147 -13.32 4.00 -23.33
C GLY A 147 -12.18 3.13 -22.80
N GLY A 148 -11.91 1.98 -23.42
CA GLY A 148 -10.67 1.24 -23.17
C GLY A 148 -9.47 1.90 -23.86
N TRP A 149 -8.27 1.69 -23.32
CA TRP A 149 -7.02 2.27 -23.83
C TRP A 149 -5.84 1.34 -23.57
N HIS A 150 -4.96 1.21 -24.56
CA HIS A 150 -3.67 0.55 -24.45
C HIS A 150 -2.57 1.57 -24.20
N SER A 151 -1.86 1.41 -23.09
CA SER A 151 -0.68 2.22 -22.77
C SER A 151 0.61 1.45 -22.98
N GLU A 152 1.64 2.19 -23.37
CA GLU A 152 2.99 1.65 -23.46
C GLU A 152 3.61 1.56 -22.05
N PHE A 153 4.64 0.72 -21.89
CA PHE A 153 5.32 0.55 -20.60
C PHE A 153 5.91 1.87 -20.08
N GLU A 154 6.52 2.67 -20.96
CA GLU A 154 7.11 3.97 -20.60
C GLU A 154 6.05 4.98 -20.10
N GLU A 155 4.86 4.99 -20.72
CA GLU A 155 3.73 5.81 -20.25
C GLU A 155 3.32 5.40 -18.83
N MET A 156 3.31 4.09 -18.55
CA MET A 156 2.97 3.57 -17.23
C MET A 156 4.06 3.85 -16.20
N LEU A 157 5.34 3.88 -16.58
CA LEU A 157 6.43 4.25 -15.68
C LEU A 157 6.26 5.70 -15.19
N GLN A 158 6.08 6.64 -16.13
CA GLN A 158 5.83 8.04 -15.82
C GLN A 158 4.54 8.23 -15.02
N LEU A 159 3.49 7.48 -15.36
CA LEU A 159 2.22 7.54 -14.64
C LEU A 159 2.34 7.01 -13.21
N GLY A 160 3.12 5.96 -12.99
CA GLY A 160 3.38 5.38 -11.66
C GLY A 160 4.08 6.37 -10.73
N GLU A 161 5.12 7.03 -11.24
CA GLU A 161 5.81 8.10 -10.50
C GLU A 161 4.86 9.26 -10.17
N HIS A 162 4.10 9.74 -11.16
CA HIS A 162 3.16 10.84 -10.97
C HIS A 162 2.05 10.49 -9.97
N CYS A 163 1.44 9.31 -10.08
CA CYS A 163 0.36 8.89 -9.18
C CYS A 163 0.87 8.69 -7.75
N SER A 164 2.05 8.11 -7.58
CA SER A 164 2.67 7.95 -6.26
C SER A 164 3.06 9.28 -5.63
N MET A 165 3.57 10.23 -6.41
CA MET A 165 3.88 11.59 -5.95
C MET A 165 2.61 12.33 -5.53
N THR A 166 1.57 12.28 -6.34
CA THR A 166 0.31 13.00 -6.05
C THR A 166 -0.44 12.42 -4.85
N GLU A 167 -0.34 11.11 -4.60
CA GLU A 167 -0.78 10.48 -3.35
C GLU A 167 -0.07 11.08 -2.14
N ARG A 168 1.28 11.08 -2.12
CA ARG A 168 2.05 11.65 -1.01
C ARG A 168 1.75 13.13 -0.80
N ARG A 169 1.65 13.90 -1.88
CA ARG A 169 1.32 15.33 -1.82
C ARG A 169 -0.06 15.57 -1.18
N ALA A 170 -1.04 14.71 -1.46
CA ALA A 170 -2.37 14.82 -0.86
C ALA A 170 -2.35 14.49 0.64
N ASP A 171 -1.61 13.46 1.04
CA ASP A 171 -1.43 13.08 2.44
C ASP A 171 -0.72 14.18 3.24
N GLU A 172 0.36 14.76 2.70
CA GLU A 172 1.09 15.87 3.31
C GLU A 172 0.20 17.11 3.49
N ALA A 173 -0.56 17.49 2.46
CA ALA A 173 -1.48 18.61 2.54
C ALA A 173 -2.56 18.40 3.62
N THR A 174 -3.12 17.19 3.68
CA THR A 174 -4.13 16.83 4.70
C THR A 174 -3.53 16.86 6.10
N ARG A 175 -2.30 16.37 6.25
CA ARG A 175 -1.56 16.40 7.52
C ARG A 175 -1.31 17.83 7.99
N ASN A 176 -0.89 18.74 7.11
CA ASN A 176 -0.65 20.14 7.47
C ASN A 176 -1.91 20.82 8.01
N VAL A 177 -3.08 20.57 7.39
CA VAL A 177 -4.36 21.10 7.88
C VAL A 177 -4.73 20.47 9.22
N ALA A 178 -4.57 19.15 9.35
CA ALA A 178 -4.85 18.46 10.61
C ALA A 178 -3.95 18.94 11.75
N ASP A 179 -2.67 19.21 11.49
CA ASP A 179 -1.73 19.70 12.49
C ASP A 179 -2.07 21.14 12.91
N TRP A 180 -2.47 22.00 11.96
CA TRP A 180 -2.99 23.32 12.30
C TRP A 180 -4.26 23.24 13.16
N LEU A 181 -5.22 22.39 12.79
CA LEU A 181 -6.46 22.20 13.56
C LEU A 181 -6.20 21.64 14.96
N LYS A 182 -5.20 20.76 15.14
CA LYS A 182 -4.79 20.29 16.47
C LYS A 182 -4.23 21.43 17.31
N CYS A 183 -3.40 22.29 16.73
CA CYS A 183 -2.86 23.45 17.43
C CYS A 183 -3.98 24.42 17.85
N ASP A 184 -4.92 24.71 16.95
CA ASP A 184 -6.10 25.53 17.22
C ASP A 184 -6.93 24.95 18.37
N PHE A 185 -7.23 23.65 18.31
CA PHE A 185 -7.95 22.94 19.37
C PHE A 185 -7.23 23.00 20.73
N MET A 186 -5.90 22.87 20.75
CA MET A 186 -5.12 22.89 22.00
C MET A 186 -4.92 24.28 22.61
N GLN A 187 -5.34 25.37 21.95
CA GLN A 187 -5.17 26.74 22.48
C GLN A 187 -5.87 26.95 23.82
N ASP A 188 -7.06 26.37 23.98
CA ASP A 188 -7.86 26.52 25.19
C ASP A 188 -7.40 25.60 26.33
N HIS A 189 -6.42 24.72 26.08
CA HIS A 189 -5.94 23.71 27.01
C HIS A 189 -4.58 24.06 27.64
N VAL A 190 -4.12 25.31 27.54
CA VAL A 190 -2.85 25.76 28.13
C VAL A 190 -2.91 25.72 29.66
N GLY A 191 -2.02 24.93 30.27
CA GLY A 191 -1.94 24.73 31.72
C GLY A 191 -2.67 23.47 32.21
N GLU A 192 -3.41 22.79 31.34
CA GLU A 192 -4.02 21.49 31.63
C GLU A 192 -2.98 20.35 31.52
N VAL A 193 -3.29 19.22 32.15
CA VAL A 193 -2.43 18.02 32.17
C VAL A 193 -3.17 16.86 31.51
N PHE A 194 -2.51 16.19 30.59
CA PHE A 194 -3.07 15.07 29.82
C PHE A 194 -2.22 13.81 29.99
N SER A 195 -2.88 12.65 29.97
CA SER A 195 -2.20 11.38 29.75
C SER A 195 -1.74 11.27 28.30
N GLY A 196 -0.54 10.73 28.09
CA GLY A 196 0.01 10.55 26.74
C GLY A 196 0.94 9.35 26.65
N ILE A 197 1.26 8.97 25.41
CA ILE A 197 2.22 7.93 25.08
C ILE A 197 3.33 8.56 24.25
N ILE A 198 4.57 8.14 24.48
CA ILE A 198 5.73 8.61 23.71
C ILE A 198 5.63 8.06 22.29
N SER A 199 5.44 8.93 21.29
CA SER A 199 5.28 8.54 19.88
C SER A 199 6.57 8.63 19.06
N SER A 200 7.57 9.39 19.51
CA SER A 200 8.89 9.53 18.88
C SER A 200 9.92 9.93 19.94
N VAL A 201 11.15 9.44 19.82
CA VAL A 201 12.32 9.81 20.64
C VAL A 201 13.41 10.33 19.73
#